data_AF-A0A7J6UTR6-F1
#
_entry.id   AF-A0A7J6UTR6-F1
#
_cell.length_a   1.000
_cell.length_b   1.000
_cell.length_c   1.000
_cell.angle_alpha   90.00
_cell.angle_beta   90.00
_cell.angle_gamma   90.00
#
_symmetry.space_group_name_H-M   'P 1'
#
loop_
_entity.id
_entity.type
_entity.pdbx_description
1 polymer ?
#
loop_
_entity_poly.entity_id
_entity_poly.type
_entity_poly.pdbx_seq_one_letter_code
_entity_poly.pdbx_strand_id
1 'polypeptide(L)' 'MKKKGTEAYAIKLNANRLVTGTLRGFDQFMNLVLENTVEMNGNEKNEIGMVVIRGNSVVMIEALEPVSRNQ' A
#
# COMPACT_ATOMS: atom_id res chain seq x y z
N MET A 1 -20.38 15.15 -6.69
CA MET A 1 -19.91 13.84 -6.20
C MET A 1 -18.58 14.03 -5.48
N LYS A 2 -18.53 13.88 -4.15
CA LYS A 2 -17.26 13.86 -3.40
C LYS A 2 -16.57 12.53 -3.72
N LYS A 3 -15.38 12.56 -4.36
CA LYS A 3 -14.53 11.36 -4.47
C LYS A 3 -14.14 10.99 -3.04
N LYS A 4 -14.62 9.83 -2.56
CA LYS A 4 -14.15 9.22 -1.31
C LYS A 4 -12.62 9.12 -1.43
N GLY A 5 -11.89 9.64 -0.44
CA GLY A 5 -10.43 9.52 -0.43
C GLY A 5 -10.07 8.04 -0.56
N THR A 6 -9.24 7.70 -1.54
CA THR A 6 -8.75 6.33 -1.72
C THR A 6 -7.94 5.96 -0.49
N GLU A 7 -8.36 4.89 0.20
CA GLU A 7 -7.69 4.36 1.39
C GLU A 7 -6.33 3.80 0.96
N ALA A 8 -5.27 4.59 1.19
CA ALA A 8 -3.91 4.17 0.96
C ALA A 8 -3.36 3.50 2.22
N TYR A 9 -2.51 2.51 2.03
CA TYR A 9 -1.90 1.75 3.11
C TYR A 9 -0.39 1.77 2.94
N ALA A 10 0.34 1.92 4.04
CA ALA A 10 1.75 1.62 4.13
C ALA A 10 1.92 0.19 4.62
N ILE A 11 2.68 -0.60 3.89
CA ILE A 11 2.87 -2.02 4.15
C ILE A 11 4.35 -2.29 4.28
N LYS A 12 4.74 -2.70 5.49
CA LYS A 12 6.09 -3.17 5.77
C LYS A 12 6.17 -4.64 5.41
N LEU A 13 7.15 -4.97 4.59
CA LEU A 13 7.44 -6.33 4.16
C LEU A 13 8.73 -6.83 4.81
N ASN A 14 8.98 -8.13 4.67
CA ASN A 14 10.27 -8.73 5.01
C ASN A 14 11.43 -8.01 4.29
N ALA A 15 12.65 -8.18 4.83
CA ALA A 15 13.86 -7.53 4.34
C ALA A 15 13.81 -5.99 4.37
N ASN A 16 13.07 -5.42 5.34
CA ASN A 16 12.94 -3.98 5.55
C ASN A 16 12.43 -3.20 4.32
N ARG A 17 11.66 -3.86 3.45
CA ARG A 17 11.02 -3.22 2.30
C ARG A 17 9.74 -2.53 2.77
N LEU A 18 9.48 -1.36 2.19
CA LEU A 18 8.29 -0.58 2.46
C LEU A 18 7.61 -0.27 1.14
N VAL A 19 6.31 -0.56 1.07
CA VAL A 19 5.47 -0.18 -0.08
C VAL A 19 4.27 0.60 0.40
N THR A 20 3.82 1.55 -0.40
CA THR A 20 2.55 2.23 -0.19
C THR A 20 1.63 2.01 -1.39
N GLY A 21 0.33 1.82 -1.18
CA GLY A 21 -0.59 1.59 -2.29
C GLY A 21 -2.04 1.59 -1.83
N THR A 22 -2.98 1.58 -2.77
CA THR A 22 -4.41 1.46 -2.46
C THR A 22 -4.81 0.00 -2.42
N LEU A 23 -5.35 -0.48 -1.30
CA LEU A 23 -5.77 -1.87 -1.15
C LEU A 23 -7.02 -2.14 -1.99
N ARG A 24 -6.95 -3.14 -2.86
CA ARG A 24 -8.06 -3.56 -3.73
C ARG A 24 -8.74 -4.83 -3.25
N GLY A 25 -8.01 -5.70 -2.57
CA GLY A 25 -8.55 -6.94 -2.02
C GLY A 25 -7.50 -7.71 -1.24
N PHE A 26 -7.97 -8.66 -0.46
CA PHE A 26 -7.15 -9.60 0.29
C PHE A 26 -7.89 -10.92 0.51
N ASP A 27 -7.17 -11.94 0.95
CA ASP A 27 -7.73 -13.23 1.37
C ASP A 27 -7.38 -13.57 2.83
N GLN A 28 -7.88 -14.72 3.31
CA GLN A 28 -7.63 -15.20 4.68
C GLN A 28 -6.15 -15.48 5.01
N PHE A 29 -5.29 -15.63 3.99
CA PHE A 29 -3.85 -15.81 4.17
C PHE A 29 -3.10 -14.48 4.12
N MET A 30 -3.82 -13.35 4.07
CA MET A 30 -3.28 -12.00 3.96
C MET A 30 -2.51 -11.77 2.66
N ASN A 31 -2.80 -12.50 1.58
CA ASN A 31 -2.31 -12.09 0.26
C ASN A 31 -3.04 -10.80 -0.13
N LEU A 32 -2.31 -9.78 -0.58
CA LEU A 32 -2.86 -8.45 -0.84
C LEU A 32 -2.79 -8.11 -2.32
N VAL A 33 -3.81 -7.45 -2.83
CA VAL A 33 -3.79 -6.79 -4.14
C VAL A 33 -3.75 -5.28 -3.91
N LEU A 34 -2.68 -4.64 -4.35
CA LEU A 34 -2.53 -3.17 -4.29
C LEU A 34 -2.53 -2.57 -5.68
N GLU A 35 -3.07 -1.36 -5.82
CA GLU A 35 -2.88 -0.52 -6.99
C GLU A 35 -2.10 0.75 -6.66
N ASN A 36 -1.64 1.44 -7.70
CA ASN A 36 -0.89 2.70 -7.61
C ASN A 36 0.25 2.59 -6.59
N THR A 37 0.92 1.43 -6.60
CA THR A 37 1.88 1.05 -5.57
C THR A 37 3.20 1.75 -5.80
N VAL A 38 3.79 2.26 -4.73
CA VAL A 38 5.11 2.87 -4.71
C VAL A 38 5.98 2.09 -3.74
N GLU A 39 7.12 1.58 -4.20
CA GLU A 39 8.15 1.04 -3.34
C GLU A 39 9.08 2.15 -2.87
N MET A 40 9.43 2.12 -1.58
CA MET A 40 10.44 3.01 -1.00
C MET A 40 11.75 2.26 -0.82
N ASN A 41 12.79 2.73 -1.52
CA ASN A 41 14.15 2.24 -1.39
C ASN A 41 15.03 3.37 -0.84
N GLY A 42 15.10 3.50 0.48
CA GLY A 42 15.74 4.64 1.13
C GLY A 42 15.00 5.94 0.80
N ASN A 43 15.64 6.84 0.05
CA ASN A 43 15.04 8.10 -0.40
C ASN A 43 14.39 8.00 -1.79
N GLU A 44 14.59 6.90 -2.51
CA GLU A 44 14.02 6.70 -3.84
C GLU A 44 12.61 6.12 -3.76
N LYS A 45 11.73 6.64 -4.62
CA LYS A 45 10.35 6.19 -4.76
C LYS A 45 10.18 5.59 -6.16
N ASN A 46 9.84 4.32 -6.22
CA ASN A 46 9.65 3.59 -7.46
C ASN A 46 8.17 3.23 -7.63
N GLU A 47 7.53 3.79 -8.66
CA GLU A 47 6.15 3.43 -9.01
C GLU A 47 6.13 2.06 -9.69
N ILE A 48 5.42 1.10 -9.09
CA ILE A 48 5.34 -0.29 -9.56
C ILE A 48 3.91 -0.71 -9.93
N GLY A 49 2.94 0.21 -9.83
CA GLY A 49 1.59 0.02 -10.34
C GLY A 49 0.77 -1.01 -9.54
N MET A 50 0.16 -1.98 -10.24
CA MET A 50 -0.63 -3.04 -9.62
C MET A 50 0.28 -4.19 -9.19
N VAL A 51 0.21 -4.58 -7.91
CA VAL A 51 1.03 -5.66 -7.37
C VAL A 51 0.21 -6.63 -6.53
N VAL A 52 0.68 -7.87 -6.49
CA VAL A 52 0.21 -8.89 -5.56
C VAL A 52 1.31 -9.15 -4.54
N ILE A 53 0.97 -9.05 -3.26
CA ILE A 53 1.88 -9.32 -2.15
C ILE A 53 1.46 -10.63 -1.50
N ARG A 54 2.41 -11.54 -1.31
CA ARG A 54 2.17 -12.78 -0.58
C ARG A 54 2.06 -12.50 0.93
N GLY A 55 1.06 -13.03 1.59
CA GLY A 55 0.78 -12.71 3.00
C GLY A 55 1.89 -13.08 3.98
N ASN A 56 2.64 -14.16 3.71
CA ASN A 56 3.82 -14.51 4.52
C ASN A 56 4.98 -13.50 4.43
N SER A 57 4.91 -12.55 3.50
CA SER A 57 5.88 -11.47 3.37
C SER A 57 5.47 -10.20 4.12
N VAL A 58 4.22 -10.13 4.61
CA VAL A 58 3.67 -8.96 5.30
C VAL A 58 4.08 -8.99 6.76
N VAL A 59 4.71 -7.90 7.21
CA VAL A 59 5.12 -7.70 8.60
C VAL A 59 4.13 -6.77 9.31
N MET A 60 3.70 -5.71 8.64
CA MET A 60 2.79 -4.71 9.20
C MET A 60 1.99 -4.04 8.09
N ILE A 61 0.74 -3.68 8.41
CA ILE A 61 -0.14 -2.88 7.55
C ILE A 61 -0.60 -1.68 8.38
N GLU A 62 -0.40 -0.49 7.85
CA GLU A 62 -0.80 0.78 8.46
C GLU A 62 -1.71 1.53 7.49
N ALA A 63 -2.88 1.96 7.97
CA ALA A 63 -3.78 2.79 7.18
C ALA A 63 -3.24 4.22 7.16
N LEU A 64 -3.06 4.77 5.96
CA LEU A 64 -2.72 6.17 5.79
C LEU A 64 -4.01 6.98 5.80
N GLU A 65 -4.06 8.05 6.60
CA GLU A 65 -5.22 8.93 6.64
C GLU A 65 -5.54 9.43 5.21
N PRO A 66 -6.83 9.48 4.82
CA PRO A 66 -7.19 10.03 3.53
C PRO A 66 -6.66 11.46 3.48
N VAL A 67 -5.81 11.76 2.49
CA VAL A 67 -5.31 13.12 2.28
C VAL A 67 -6.51 14.03 2.06
N SER A 68 -6.94 14.72 3.10
CA SER A 68 -7.81 15.88 2.98
C SER A 68 -6.99 16.88 2.18
N ARG A 69 -7.32 17.02 0.89
CA ARG A 69 -6.95 18.24 0.17
C ARG A 69 -7.73 19.36 0.85
N ASN A 70 -7.14 19.94 1.89
CA ASN A 70 -7.54 21.24 2.39
C ASN A 70 -7.36 22.21 1.21
N GLN A 71 -8.50 22.66 0.70
CA GLN A 71 -8.60 23.81 -0.19
C GLN A 71 -8.97 25.01 0.68
#